data_AF-A0A9Q3J336-F1
#
_entry.id   AF-A0A9Q3J336-F1
#
_cell.length_a   1.000
_cell.length_b   1.000
_cell.length_c   1.000
_cell.angle_alpha   90.00
_cell.angle_beta   90.00
_cell.angle_gamma   90.00
#
_symmetry.space_group_name_H-M   'P 1'
#
loop_
_entity.id
_entity.type
_entity.pdbx_description
1 polymer ?
#
loop_
_entity_poly.entity_id
_entity_poly.type
_entity_poly.pdbx_seq_one_letter_code
_entity_poly.pdbx_strand_id
1 'polypeptide(L)'
;MANIQDTLSSEASRPPDLKTSSIKAPHYFNGTQPFKLRIVIQFLQLIFHNDKENFSNNKKKFIYSTSFVIGRAAKLIEPYFSNLTDQDPRQHLNNWELFESKLCTLFGDPNEVRKAKVEVDG
;
A
#
# COMPACT_ATOMS: atom_id res chain seq x y z
N MET A 1 -38.35 -11.16 48.96
CA MET A 1 -36.93 -10.87 49.21
C MET A 1 -36.15 -11.18 47.93
N ALA A 2 -35.20 -10.31 47.56
CA ALA A 2 -34.41 -10.22 46.31
C ALA A 2 -33.45 -11.44 46.09
N ASN A 3 -32.64 -11.67 45.03
CA ASN A 3 -32.18 -10.90 43.86
C ASN A 3 -31.35 -11.82 42.90
N ILE A 4 -31.34 -11.51 41.59
CA ILE A 4 -30.20 -11.40 40.63
C ILE A 4 -29.27 -12.60 40.27
N GLN A 5 -29.29 -12.92 38.94
CA GLN A 5 -28.18 -13.18 37.99
C GLN A 5 -27.21 -14.37 38.21
N ASP A 6 -27.06 -15.25 37.20
CA ASP A 6 -25.99 -15.07 36.20
C ASP A 6 -26.02 -16.13 35.08
N THR A 7 -26.33 -15.62 33.90
CA THR A 7 -26.03 -16.10 32.55
C THR A 7 -24.52 -16.25 32.35
N LEU A 8 -24.06 -17.31 31.67
CA LEU A 8 -22.84 -17.24 30.87
C LEU A 8 -22.94 -18.17 29.66
N SER A 9 -23.39 -17.54 28.58
CA SER A 9 -23.25 -18.01 27.20
C SER A 9 -21.80 -18.33 26.88
N SER A 10 -21.58 -19.50 26.28
CA SER A 10 -20.35 -19.83 25.58
C SER A 10 -20.28 -19.00 24.30
N GLU A 11 -19.74 -17.78 24.42
CA GLU A 11 -19.39 -16.90 23.30
C GLU A 11 -18.31 -17.61 22.46
N ALA A 12 -18.72 -18.24 21.36
CA ALA A 12 -17.80 -18.61 20.30
C ALA A 12 -17.09 -17.34 19.83
N SER A 13 -15.77 -17.30 19.99
CA SER A 13 -14.86 -16.22 19.63
C SER A 13 -15.14 -15.67 18.23
N ARG A 14 -16.03 -14.67 18.14
CA ARG A 14 -16.20 -13.85 16.95
C ARG A 14 -14.88 -13.11 16.74
N PRO A 15 -14.21 -13.20 15.58
CA PRO A 15 -13.07 -12.35 15.32
C PRO A 15 -13.53 -10.90 15.49
N PRO A 16 -12.74 -10.02 16.15
CA PRO A 16 -13.17 -8.65 16.40
C PRO A 16 -13.56 -8.03 15.07
N ASP A 17 -14.77 -7.45 15.02
CA ASP A 17 -15.20 -6.63 13.89
C ASP A 17 -14.08 -5.62 13.63
N LEU A 18 -13.30 -5.82 12.56
CA LEU A 18 -12.27 -4.88 12.11
C LEU A 18 -12.97 -3.66 11.51
N LYS A 19 -13.67 -2.90 12.36
CA LYS A 19 -13.98 -1.50 12.12
C LYS A 19 -12.79 -0.66 12.57
N THR A 20 -11.60 -0.93 12.02
CA THR A 20 -10.39 -0.16 12.31
C THR A 20 -10.31 1.05 11.39
N SER A 21 -11.04 2.10 11.76
CA SER A 21 -10.47 3.45 11.75
C SER A 21 -9.22 3.39 12.66
N SER A 22 -7.98 3.68 12.28
CA SER A 22 -7.45 4.54 11.23
C SER A 22 -6.06 4.00 10.87
N ILE A 23 -5.89 3.36 9.71
CA ILE A 23 -4.55 3.02 9.24
C ILE A 23 -3.83 4.34 8.96
N LYS A 24 -2.67 4.53 9.58
CA LYS A 24 -1.85 5.74 9.37
C LYS A 24 -1.46 5.85 7.90
N ALA A 25 -1.45 7.09 7.39
CA ALA A 25 -0.98 7.34 6.04
C ALA A 25 0.49 6.89 5.87
N PRO A 26 0.88 6.41 4.68
CA PRO A 26 2.26 6.10 4.36
C PRO A 26 3.18 7.32 4.53
N HIS A 27 4.46 7.05 4.76
CA HIS A 27 5.48 8.09 4.68
C HIS A 27 5.70 8.54 3.23
N TYR A 28 6.16 9.78 3.05
CA TYR A 28 6.60 10.25 1.74
C TYR A 28 7.89 9.56 1.29
N PHE A 29 7.93 9.21 0.00
CA PHE A 29 9.07 8.59 -0.66
C PHE A 29 9.67 9.55 -1.69
N ASN A 30 10.95 9.90 -1.52
CA ASN A 30 11.66 10.84 -2.38
C ASN A 30 12.64 10.19 -3.38
N GLY A 31 12.77 8.86 -3.36
CA GLY A 31 13.68 8.12 -4.25
C GLY A 31 15.08 7.87 -3.70
N THR A 32 15.41 8.28 -2.47
CA THR A 32 16.80 8.19 -1.95
C THR A 32 17.14 6.87 -1.28
N GLN A 33 16.15 6.17 -0.71
CA GLN A 33 16.36 5.00 0.13
C GLN A 33 15.41 3.86 -0.31
N PRO A 34 15.91 2.83 -1.01
CA PRO A 34 15.08 1.75 -1.54
C PRO A 34 14.24 1.03 -0.46
N PHE A 35 14.77 0.86 0.75
CA PHE A 35 14.02 0.23 1.84
C PHE A 35 12.77 1.03 2.26
N LYS A 36 12.77 2.37 2.09
CA LYS A 36 11.60 3.21 2.38
C LYS A 36 10.49 2.97 1.36
N LEU A 37 10.83 2.63 0.12
CA LEU A 37 9.84 2.25 -0.88
C LEU A 37 9.05 1.02 -0.42
N ARG A 38 9.72 0.02 0.19
CA ARG A 38 9.06 -1.16 0.78
C ARG A 38 7.98 -0.77 1.79
N ILE A 39 8.34 0.13 2.71
CA ILE A 39 7.45 0.56 3.79
C ILE A 39 6.23 1.25 3.19
N VAL A 40 6.42 2.12 2.20
CA VAL A 40 5.32 2.79 1.52
C VAL A 40 4.40 1.79 0.80
N ILE A 41 4.95 0.85 0.03
CA ILE A 41 4.17 -0.18 -0.67
C ILE A 41 3.33 -1.01 0.31
N GLN A 42 3.93 -1.45 1.43
CA GLN A 42 3.22 -2.23 2.45
C GLN A 42 2.04 -1.47 3.07
N PHE A 43 2.24 -0.19 3.39
CA PHE A 43 1.16 0.64 3.92
C PHE A 43 0.05 0.86 2.89
N LEU A 44 0.40 1.08 1.62
CA LEU A 44 -0.58 1.22 0.53
C LEU A 44 -1.41 -0.06 0.36
N GLN A 45 -0.75 -1.23 0.33
CA GLN A 45 -1.44 -2.53 0.26
C GLN A 45 -2.39 -2.73 1.44
N LEU A 46 -1.97 -2.38 2.66
CA LEU A 46 -2.81 -2.48 3.85
C LEU A 46 -4.03 -1.55 3.77
N ILE A 47 -3.84 -0.30 3.34
CA ILE A 47 -4.92 0.68 3.15
C ILE A 47 -5.92 0.19 2.10
N PHE A 48 -5.44 -0.29 0.95
CA PHE A 48 -6.30 -0.80 -0.12
C PHE A 48 -7.07 -2.05 0.29
N HIS A 49 -6.49 -2.88 1.16
CA HIS A 49 -7.18 -4.06 1.67
C HIS A 49 -8.25 -3.69 2.71
N ASN A 50 -7.99 -2.69 3.54
CA ASN A 50 -8.90 -2.25 4.60
C ASN A 50 -10.10 -1.46 4.07
N ASP A 51 -9.89 -0.65 3.02
CA ASP A 51 -10.93 0.22 2.46
C ASP A 51 -11.19 -0.12 0.98
N LYS A 52 -11.78 -1.30 0.76
CA LYS A 52 -12.07 -1.82 -0.58
C LYS A 52 -13.11 -0.98 -1.32
N GLU A 53 -14.00 -0.29 -0.62
CA GLU A 53 -15.02 0.57 -1.23
C GLU A 53 -14.40 1.83 -1.84
N ASN A 54 -13.56 2.54 -1.07
CA ASN A 54 -12.86 3.70 -1.60
C ASN A 54 -11.76 3.32 -2.60
N PHE A 55 -11.14 2.15 -2.47
CA PHE A 55 -10.11 1.66 -3.37
C PHE A 55 -10.58 0.53 -4.30
N SER A 56 -11.83 0.63 -4.76
CA SER A 56 -12.50 -0.39 -5.58
C SER A 56 -11.96 -0.54 -7.00
N ASN A 57 -11.20 0.44 -7.51
CA ASN A 57 -10.54 0.34 -8.80
C ASN A 57 -9.09 0.80 -8.72
N ASN A 58 -8.29 0.32 -9.66
CA ASN A 58 -6.86 0.59 -9.69
C ASN A 58 -6.51 2.06 -10.01
N LYS A 59 -7.38 2.82 -10.70
CA LYS A 59 -7.16 4.26 -10.92
C LYS A 59 -7.14 5.02 -9.59
N LYS A 60 -8.05 4.72 -8.66
CA LYS A 60 -8.08 5.32 -7.32
C LYS A 60 -6.83 4.94 -6.52
N LYS A 61 -6.41 3.67 -6.58
CA LYS A 61 -5.17 3.18 -5.94
C LYS A 61 -3.94 3.92 -6.48
N PHE A 62 -3.82 4.04 -7.80
CA PHE A 62 -2.73 4.76 -8.45
C PHE A 62 -2.67 6.23 -8.00
N ILE A 63 -3.78 6.96 -8.14
CA ILE A 63 -3.85 8.38 -7.75
C ILE A 63 -3.45 8.56 -6.28
N TYR A 64 -4.01 7.75 -5.38
CA TYR A 64 -3.67 7.84 -3.96
C TYR A 64 -2.19 7.53 -3.70
N SER A 65 -1.64 6.47 -4.29
CA SER A 65 -0.25 6.07 -4.10
C SER A 65 0.73 7.16 -4.55
N THR A 66 0.42 7.82 -5.66
CA THR A 66 1.29 8.85 -6.22
C THR A 66 1.39 10.08 -5.32
N SER A 67 0.39 10.36 -4.48
CA SER A 67 0.46 11.45 -3.50
C SER A 67 1.57 11.27 -2.45
N PHE A 68 2.09 10.05 -2.29
CA PHE A 68 3.20 9.73 -1.39
C PHE A 68 4.56 9.75 -2.08
N VAL A 69 4.62 9.92 -3.39
CA VAL A 69 5.87 9.97 -4.15
C VAL A 69 6.22 11.43 -4.42
N ILE A 70 7.34 11.90 -3.87
CA ILE A 70 7.72 13.32 -3.88
C ILE A 70 9.14 13.54 -4.43
N GLY A 71 9.54 14.80 -4.61
CA GLY A 71 10.92 15.18 -4.90
C GLY A 71 11.48 14.55 -6.19
N ARG A 72 12.67 13.95 -6.11
CA ARG A 72 13.31 13.29 -7.26
C ARG A 72 12.46 12.13 -7.79
N ALA A 73 11.84 11.37 -6.89
CA ALA A 73 10.99 10.26 -7.31
C ALA A 73 9.77 10.74 -8.10
N ALA A 74 9.13 11.83 -7.68
CA ALA A 74 8.00 12.42 -8.39
C ALA A 74 8.37 12.81 -9.83
N LYS A 75 9.55 13.41 -10.04
CA LYS A 75 10.06 13.75 -11.38
C LYS A 75 10.22 12.53 -12.28
N LEU A 76 10.67 11.40 -11.72
CA LEU A 76 10.85 10.17 -12.48
C LEU A 76 9.53 9.50 -12.85
N ILE A 77 8.49 9.70 -12.05
CA ILE A 77 7.15 9.19 -12.35
C ILE A 77 6.26 10.21 -13.08
N GLU A 78 6.76 11.43 -13.30
CA GLU A 78 6.03 12.53 -13.95
C GLU A 78 5.41 12.15 -15.31
N PRO A 79 6.13 11.46 -16.22
CA PRO A 79 5.61 11.10 -17.54
C PRO A 79 4.37 10.21 -17.50
N TYR A 80 4.10 9.57 -16.35
CA TYR A 80 2.94 8.71 -16.15
C TYR A 80 1.67 9.47 -15.76
N PHE A 81 1.77 10.74 -15.35
CA PHE A 81 0.62 11.58 -15.03
C PHE A 81 0.04 12.32 -16.23
N SER A 82 0.88 12.65 -17.21
CA SER A 82 0.46 13.40 -18.41
C SER A 82 -0.64 12.71 -19.22
N ASN A 83 -0.83 11.40 -19.00
CA ASN A 83 -1.81 10.56 -19.69
C ASN A 83 -3.03 10.23 -18.82
N LEU A 84 -3.24 10.91 -17.69
CA LEU A 84 -4.40 10.68 -16.82
C LEU A 84 -5.73 11.12 -17.47
N THR A 85 -5.66 11.99 -18.48
CA THR A 85 -6.79 12.53 -19.24
C THR A 85 -6.99 11.86 -20.59
N ASP A 86 -5.94 11.26 -21.17
CA ASP A 86 -6.00 10.64 -22.50
C ASP A 86 -6.08 9.12 -22.41
N GLN A 87 -7.11 8.56 -23.04
CA GLN A 87 -7.37 7.13 -23.06
C GLN A 87 -6.43 6.40 -24.04
N ASP A 88 -5.14 6.26 -23.72
CA ASP A 88 -4.29 5.26 -24.38
C ASP A 88 -4.27 3.96 -23.55
N PRO A 89 -4.91 2.88 -24.05
CA PRO A 89 -4.87 1.53 -23.49
C PRO A 89 -3.48 1.04 -23.05
N ARG A 90 -2.42 1.49 -23.72
CA ARG A 90 -1.03 1.02 -23.57
C ARG A 90 -0.21 1.80 -22.54
N GLN A 91 -0.66 2.97 -22.12
CA GLN A 91 0.05 3.85 -21.17
C GLN A 91 -0.53 3.80 -19.76
N HIS A 92 -1.54 2.96 -19.59
CA HIS A 92 -2.29 2.77 -18.37
C HIS A 92 -1.44 2.19 -17.23
N LEU A 93 -0.82 3.06 -16.44
CA LEU A 93 -0.58 2.80 -15.02
C LEU A 93 -1.88 2.88 -14.20
N ASN A 94 -3.00 2.54 -14.83
CA ASN A 94 -4.26 2.29 -14.16
C ASN A 94 -4.29 0.88 -13.55
N ASN A 95 -3.16 0.16 -13.47
CA ASN A 95 -2.99 -1.08 -12.74
C ASN A 95 -1.98 -0.85 -11.61
N TRP A 96 -2.42 -1.10 -10.37
CA TRP A 96 -1.57 -1.01 -9.19
C TRP A 96 -0.30 -1.86 -9.31
N GLU A 97 -0.42 -3.10 -9.80
CA GLU A 97 0.71 -4.04 -9.90
C GLU A 97 1.78 -3.54 -10.88
N LEU A 98 1.33 -2.95 -11.99
CA LEU A 98 2.25 -2.36 -12.98
C LEU A 98 2.96 -1.14 -12.37
N PHE A 99 2.25 -0.32 -11.60
CA PHE A 99 2.85 0.82 -10.91
C PHE A 99 3.85 0.40 -9.83
N GLU A 100 3.50 -0.59 -9.00
CA GLU A 100 4.40 -1.18 -8.00
C GLU A 100 5.68 -1.72 -8.67
N SER A 101 5.53 -2.51 -9.74
CA SER A 101 6.66 -3.06 -10.51
C SER A 101 7.57 -1.96 -11.09
N LYS A 102 6.99 -0.87 -11.59
CA LYS A 102 7.76 0.28 -12.10
C LYS A 102 8.49 1.02 -10.99
N LEU A 103 7.87 1.22 -9.83
CA LEU A 103 8.56 1.81 -8.67
C LEU A 103 9.75 0.95 -8.25
N CYS A 104 9.58 -0.37 -8.15
CA CYS A 104 10.69 -1.29 -7.84
C CYS A 104 11.79 -1.27 -8.91
N THR A 105 11.43 -1.13 -10.18
CA THR A 105 12.42 -1.02 -11.27
C THR A 105 13.21 0.29 -11.19
N LEU A 106 12.53 1.41 -10.93
CA LEU A 106 13.14 2.75 -10.91
C LEU A 106 14.01 3.02 -9.68
N PHE A 107 13.64 2.45 -8.53
CA PHE A 107 14.27 2.76 -7.25
C PHE A 107 14.94 1.55 -6.58
N GLY A 108 15.00 0.41 -7.28
CA GLY A 108 15.56 -0.85 -6.78
C GLY A 108 14.51 -1.72 -6.09
N ASP A 109 14.65 -3.04 -6.24
CA ASP A 109 13.77 -3.99 -5.57
C ASP A 109 14.01 -3.90 -4.05
N PRO A 110 12.98 -3.52 -3.27
CA PRO A 110 13.11 -3.42 -1.82
C PRO A 110 13.51 -4.74 -1.13
N ASN A 111 13.39 -5.87 -1.82
CA ASN A 111 13.75 -7.19 -1.31
C ASN A 111 15.19 -7.60 -1.63
N GLU A 112 15.91 -6.93 -2.54
CA GLU A 112 17.29 -7.29 -2.87
C GLU A 112 18.28 -6.97 -1.76
N VAL A 113 18.02 -5.93 -0.96
CA VAL A 113 18.83 -5.61 0.25
C VAL A 113 18.83 -6.77 1.25
N ARG A 114 17.83 -7.66 1.20
CA ARG A 114 17.78 -8.88 2.03
C ARG A 114 18.60 -10.02 1.43
N LYS A 115 18.68 -10.16 0.10
CA LYS A 115 19.43 -11.24 -0.56
C LYS A 115 20.93 -11.13 -0.26
N ALA A 116 21.47 -9.91 -0.26
CA ALA A 116 22.90 -9.67 0.03
C ALA A 116 23.33 -9.99 1.47
N LYS A 117 22.41 -10.17 2.43
CA LYS A 117 22.74 -10.59 3.81
C LYS A 117 22.60 -12.10 4.03
N VAL A 118 21.97 -12.83 3.12
CA VAL A 118 21.78 -14.29 3.26
C VAL A 118 22.94 -15.05 2.61
N GLU A 119 23.64 -14.47 1.63
CA GLU A 119 24.80 -15.09 0.97
C GLU A 119 26.15 -14.91 1.70
N VAL A 120 26.20 -14.17 2.82
CA VAL A 120 27.46 -13.91 3.56
C VAL A 120 27.59 -14.78 4.82
N ASP A 121 26.60 -15.64 5.10
CA ASP A 121 26.57 -16.55 6.26
C ASP A 121 26.23 -18.01 5.86
N GLY A 122 26.55 -18.40 4.62
CA GLY A 122 26.35 -19.76 4.09
C GLY A 122 27.65 -20.48 3.78
#